data_AF-A0A0J7XWM7-F1
#
_entry.id   AF-A0A0J7XWM7-F1
#
_cell.length_a   1.000
_cell.length_b   1.000
_cell.length_c   1.000
_cell.angle_alpha   90.00
_cell.angle_beta   90.00
_cell.angle_gamma   90.00
#
_symmetry.space_group_name_H-M   'P 1'
#
loop_
_entity.id
_entity.type
_entity.pdbx_description
1 polymer ?
#
loop_
_entity_poly.entity_id
_entity_poly.type
_entity_poly.pdbx_seq_one_letter_code
_entity_poly.pdbx_strand_id
1 'polypeptide(L)' 'MGWLKLLAMGGLGYAIFKYAAKGDREFAGGPACRDIRDAGPENMSAPPSSWNKVDEASDESFPASDPSSTY' A
#
# COMPACT_ATOMS: atom_id res chain seq x y z
N MET A 1 48.04 6.14 -8.24
CA MET A 1 47.53 6.80 -7.01
C MET A 1 46.15 7.47 -7.17
N GLY A 2 45.67 7.81 -8.38
CA GLY A 2 44.37 8.47 -8.55
C GLY A 2 43.14 7.56 -8.30
N TRP A 3 43.25 6.28 -8.60
CA TRP A 3 42.14 5.32 -8.47
C TRP A 3 41.74 5.01 -7.02
N LEU A 4 42.69 5.03 -6.07
CA LEU A 4 42.35 4.90 -4.65
C LEU A 4 41.49 6.08 -4.15
N LYS A 5 41.70 7.29 -4.68
CA LYS A 5 40.90 8.46 -4.31
C LYS A 5 39.48 8.37 -4.88
N LEU A 6 39.34 7.86 -6.09
CA LEU A 6 38.03 7.61 -6.70
C LEU A 6 37.25 6.52 -5.94
N LEU A 7 37.92 5.44 -5.53
CA LEU A 7 37.31 4.41 -4.68
C LEU A 7 36.89 4.97 -3.31
N ALA A 8 37.73 5.80 -2.69
CA ALA A 8 37.42 6.43 -1.42
C ALA A 8 36.24 7.41 -1.52
N MET A 9 36.20 8.24 -2.57
CA MET A 9 35.08 9.17 -2.81
C MET A 9 33.78 8.43 -3.16
N GLY A 10 33.85 7.35 -3.95
CA GLY A 10 32.69 6.51 -4.26
C GLY A 10 32.14 5.80 -3.03
N GLY A 11 33.01 5.25 -2.18
CA GLY A 11 32.61 4.61 -0.92
C GLY A 11 31.96 5.58 0.07
N LEU A 12 32.53 6.79 0.21
CA LEU A 12 31.97 7.83 1.07
C LEU A 12 30.60 8.32 0.57
N GLY A 13 30.47 8.56 -0.74
CA GLY A 13 29.18 8.94 -1.35
C GLY A 13 28.11 7.87 -1.18
N TYR A 14 28.46 6.60 -1.36
CA TYR A 14 27.54 5.47 -1.17
C TYR A 14 27.08 5.34 0.30
N ALA A 15 27.98 5.55 1.26
CA ALA A 15 27.63 5.51 2.68
C ALA A 15 26.64 6.62 3.06
N ILE A 16 26.88 7.85 2.59
CA ILE A 16 25.96 8.99 2.80
C ILE A 16 24.62 8.73 2.13
N PHE A 17 24.62 8.27 0.88
CA PHE A 17 23.40 7.91 0.15
C PHE A 17 22.61 6.83 0.89
N LYS A 18 23.26 5.77 1.36
CA LYS A 18 22.58 4.69 2.09
C LYS A 18 22.04 5.16 3.44
N TYR A 19 22.75 6.05 4.13
CA TYR A 19 22.28 6.62 5.39
C TYR A 19 21.07 7.54 5.17
N ALA A 20 21.10 8.41 4.15
CA ALA A 20 20.00 9.30 3.81
C ALA A 20 18.78 8.56 3.19
N ALA A 21 19.04 7.52 2.40
CA ALA A 21 18.00 6.66 1.81
C ALA A 21 17.46 5.62 2.80
N LYS A 22 17.97 5.57 4.03
CA LYS A 22 17.40 4.81 5.16
C LYS A 22 16.23 5.60 5.78
N GLY A 23 15.38 6.18 4.94
CA GLY A 23 14.02 6.50 5.33
C GLY A 23 13.20 5.23 5.20
N ASP A 24 12.20 5.06 6.06
CA ASP A 24 11.20 4.02 5.88
C ASP A 24 10.64 4.20 4.47
N ARG A 25 11.04 3.30 3.56
CA ARG A 25 10.36 3.14 2.27
C ARG A 25 9.08 2.42 2.60
N GLU A 26 8.24 3.12 3.34
CA GLU A 26 6.84 2.86 3.38
C GLU A 26 6.41 3.08 1.94
N PHE A 27 6.37 1.97 1.20
CA PHE A 27 5.38 1.79 0.16
C PHE A 27 4.10 2.45 0.69
N ALA A 28 3.29 3.09 -0.14
CA ALA A 28 2.02 3.66 0.30
C ALA A 28 1.02 2.60 0.87
N GLY A 29 1.50 1.41 1.27
CA GLY A 29 0.88 0.39 2.10
C GLY A 29 1.83 -0.21 3.14
N GLY A 30 2.61 0.59 3.88
CA GLY A 30 3.09 0.19 5.21
C GLY A 30 1.92 0.03 6.20
N PRO A 31 2.12 -0.49 7.42
CA PRO A 31 1.06 -0.99 8.30
C PRO A 31 0.26 0.14 8.97
N ALA A 32 -0.22 1.11 8.20
CA ALA A 32 -1.54 1.66 8.35
C ALA A 32 -2.48 0.95 7.37
N CYS A 33 -2.55 -0.38 7.45
CA CYS A 33 -3.80 -1.05 7.11
C CYS A 33 -4.79 -0.48 8.12
N ARG A 34 -5.45 0.63 7.77
CA ARG A 34 -6.71 1.01 8.42
C ARG A 34 -7.51 -0.28 8.46
N ASP A 35 -8.15 -0.57 9.58
CA ASP A 35 -8.99 -1.75 9.72
C ASP A 35 -10.06 -1.68 8.62
N ILE A 36 -9.78 -2.32 7.48
CA ILE A 36 -10.67 -2.37 6.33
C ILE A 36 -11.67 -3.44 6.74
N ARG A 37 -12.91 -3.03 7.01
CA ARG A 37 -13.96 -3.99 7.32
C ARG A 37 -14.12 -4.97 6.17
N ASP A 38 -14.45 -6.20 6.51
CA ASP A 38 -14.93 -7.16 5.52
C ASP A 38 -16.19 -6.62 4.82
N ALA A 39 -16.38 -7.01 3.56
CA ALA A 39 -17.57 -6.67 2.79
C ALA A 39 -18.81 -7.36 3.38
N GLY A 40 -19.99 -6.87 3.03
CA GLY A 40 -21.27 -7.46 3.39
C GLY A 40 -21.98 -6.78 4.59
N PRO A 41 -23.32 -6.91 4.66
CA PRO A 41 -24.14 -6.24 5.67
C PRO A 41 -23.86 -6.73 7.10
N GLU A 42 -23.38 -7.96 7.28
CA GLU A 42 -23.01 -8.54 8.58
C GLU A 42 -21.83 -7.83 9.24
N ASN A 43 -21.00 -7.16 8.43
CA ASN A 43 -19.83 -6.40 8.88
C ASN A 43 -20.14 -4.90 9.04
N MET A 44 -21.41 -4.49 8.85
CA MET A 44 -21.85 -3.11 9.03
C MET A 44 -22.39 -2.86 10.44
N SER A 45 -22.03 -1.71 11.02
CA SER A 45 -22.60 -1.29 12.31
C SER A 45 -24.11 -0.97 12.23
N ALA A 46 -24.61 -0.64 11.04
CA ALA A 46 -26.01 -0.33 10.78
C ALA A 46 -26.40 -0.81 9.37
N PRO A 47 -26.72 -2.11 9.20
CA PRO A 47 -27.04 -2.66 7.90
C PRO A 47 -28.39 -2.13 7.37
N PRO A 48 -28.55 -1.97 6.05
CA PRO A 48 -29.82 -1.61 5.44
C PRO A 48 -30.84 -2.75 5.55
N SER A 49 -32.13 -2.43 5.47
CA SER A 49 -33.22 -3.43 5.51
C SER A 49 -33.26 -4.35 4.28
N SER A 50 -32.65 -3.91 3.18
CA SER A 50 -32.55 -4.65 1.93
C SER A 50 -31.11 -4.59 1.43
N TRP A 51 -30.62 -5.71 0.93
CA TRP A 51 -29.29 -5.85 0.35
C TRP A 51 -29.41 -6.68 -0.93
N ASN A 52 -28.97 -6.11 -2.05
CA ASN A 52 -29.06 -6.75 -3.36
C ASN A 52 -27.67 -7.03 -3.93
N LYS A 53 -27.62 -7.74 -5.06
CA LYS A 53 -26.35 -8.16 -5.69
C LYS A 53 -25.49 -7.00 -6.18
N VAL A 54 -26.10 -5.88 -6.55
CA VAL A 54 -25.39 -4.65 -6.95
C VAL A 54 -24.76 -3.98 -5.73
N ASP A 55 -25.45 -4.01 -4.59
CA ASP A 55 -24.93 -3.50 -3.32
C ASP A 55 -23.69 -4.31 -2.89
N GLU A 56 -23.77 -5.64 -2.95
CA GLU A 56 -22.65 -6.56 -2.68
C GLU A 56 -21.46 -6.30 -3.60
N ALA A 57 -21.69 -6.29 -4.91
CA ALA A 57 -20.63 -6.07 -5.91
C ALA A 57 -19.97 -4.68 -5.77
N SER A 58 -20.73 -3.68 -5.29
CA SER A 58 -20.19 -2.36 -4.99
C SER A 58 -19.34 -2.37 -3.72
N ASP A 59 -19.73 -3.12 -2.69
CA ASP A 59 -19.00 -3.22 -1.42
C ASP A 59 -17.66 -3.97 -1.58
N GLU A 60 -17.66 -5.05 -2.36
CA GLU A 60 -16.46 -5.86 -2.67
C GLU A 60 -15.44 -5.12 -3.56
N SER A 61 -15.84 -4.03 -4.22
CA SER A 61 -14.96 -3.25 -5.09
C SER A 61 -13.99 -2.32 -4.35
N PHE A 62 -14.03 -2.28 -3.01
CA PHE A 62 -13.07 -1.52 -2.21
C PHE A 62 -12.12 -2.45 -1.45
N PRO A 63 -10.81 -2.15 -1.39
CA PRO A 63 -10.09 -0.96 -1.90
C PRO A 63 -9.62 -1.05 -3.36
N ALA A 64 -9.81 -2.19 -4.03
CA ALA A 64 -9.24 -2.46 -5.35
C ALA A 64 -10.16 -1.97 -6.48
N SER A 65 -9.69 -0.99 -7.26
CA SER A 65 -10.41 -0.32 -8.37
C SER A 65 -10.80 -1.21 -9.56
N ASP A 66 -10.87 -2.53 -9.39
CA ASP A 66 -11.34 -3.43 -10.43
C ASP A 66 -12.87 -3.31 -10.56
N PRO A 67 -13.40 -2.97 -11.74
CA PRO A 67 -14.83 -2.90 -11.94
C PRO A 67 -15.44 -4.28 -11.68
N SER A 68 -16.56 -4.33 -10.93
CA SER A 68 -17.30 -5.56 -10.67
C SER A 68 -17.63 -6.26 -12.00
N SER A 69 -16.95 -7.37 -12.30
CA SER A 69 -17.16 -8.12 -13.54
C SER A 69 -17.83 -9.45 -13.21
N THR A 70 -19.11 -9.56 -13.53
CA THR A 70 -19.84 -10.83 -13.54
C THR A 70 -20.10 -11.19 -15.00
N TYR A 71 -19.24 -12.02 -15.60
CA TYR A 71 -19.47 -12.63 -16.92
C TYR A 71 -20.45 -13.80 -16.83
#